data_AF-A0A1U8MDV0-F1
#
_entry.id   AF-A0A1U8MDV0-F1
#
_cell.length_a   1.000
_cell.length_b   1.000
_cell.length_c   1.000
_cell.angle_alpha   90.00
_cell.angle_beta   90.00
_cell.angle_gamma   90.00
#
_symmetry.space_group_name_H-M   'P 1'
#
loop_
_entity.id
_entity.type
_entity.pdbx_description
1 polymer ?
#
loop_
_entity_poly.entity_id
_entity_poly.type
_entity_poly.pdbx_seq_one_letter_code
_entity_poly.pdbx_strand_id
1 'polypeptide(L)'
;MCSLVDGVSASDMEKFLCDRLLDPTQPISERFRALFSLRNLKGPAPRNALIQATRDSSNLLAHEAAFALGQMQDAEAIPALEVVLNDLSLHPIVRHEAAEALGAIGLESNIPLLKNSLVLDPAPEVRETCELALQRIEELKSDGSDDKSSMTEKSPFLSVDPAAPASSHSSVDKLREVLLDEARGMYERYSALFALRNHGGEEAVSAIIDSLGAKSALLKHEVAYVLGQLQNKAASAALSNILRNETEHPMVRHEAAEALGSIADDQSVALLEEFARDPEPIVSQSCEVALSMLEFERAGKSFEFLFMQTPVVH
;
A
#
# COMPACT_ATOMS: atom_id res chain seq x y z
N MET A 1 3.70 39.65 26.08
CA MET A 1 4.38 39.70 24.77
C MET A 1 5.26 38.47 24.65
N CYS A 2 4.75 37.43 24.00
CA CYS A 2 5.54 36.44 23.28
C CYS A 2 4.57 35.84 22.24
N SER A 3 4.74 36.25 21.00
CA SER A 3 3.91 35.99 19.83
C SER A 3 4.67 35.10 18.87
N LEU A 4 4.19 33.87 18.65
CA LEU A 4 4.65 32.89 17.66
C LEU A 4 3.49 31.87 17.52
N VAL A 5 2.86 31.52 16.38
CA VAL A 5 2.98 31.83 14.95
C VAL A 5 1.56 31.74 14.33
N ASP A 6 1.33 32.53 13.30
CA ASP A 6 0.08 32.83 12.60
C ASP A 6 -0.60 31.65 11.88
N GLY A 7 -1.90 31.86 11.60
CA GLY A 7 -2.81 30.92 10.94
C GLY A 7 -2.45 30.62 9.49
N VAL A 8 -2.08 29.37 9.24
CA VAL A 8 -2.01 28.77 7.90
C VAL A 8 -3.43 28.39 7.50
N SER A 9 -3.93 28.91 6.36
CA SER A 9 -5.24 28.48 5.86
C SER A 9 -5.15 27.04 5.33
N ALA A 10 -6.26 26.29 5.33
CA ALA A 10 -6.29 24.94 4.77
C ALA A 10 -5.79 24.89 3.31
N SER A 11 -6.04 25.96 2.54
CA SER A 11 -5.56 26.12 1.17
C SER A 11 -4.04 26.32 1.08
N ASP A 12 -3.44 27.01 2.05
CA ASP A 12 -1.98 27.22 2.08
C ASP A 12 -1.24 25.94 2.47
N MET A 13 -1.83 25.14 3.36
CA MET A 13 -1.30 23.83 3.75
C MET A 13 -1.37 22.84 2.58
N GLU A 14 -2.52 22.75 1.89
CA GLU A 14 -2.68 21.89 0.71
C GLU A 14 -1.62 22.25 -0.35
N LYS A 15 -1.47 23.53 -0.66
CA LYS A 15 -0.48 24.00 -1.61
C LYS A 15 0.94 23.63 -1.18
N PHE A 16 1.30 23.84 0.09
CA PHE A 16 2.60 23.47 0.63
C PHE A 16 2.89 21.97 0.45
N LEU A 17 1.91 21.11 0.73
CA LEU A 17 2.05 19.65 0.58
C LEU A 17 2.24 19.25 -0.90
N CYS A 18 1.45 19.83 -1.80
CA CYS A 18 1.59 19.61 -3.25
C CYS A 18 2.99 20.05 -3.74
N ASP A 19 3.42 21.26 -3.38
CA ASP A 19 4.73 21.79 -3.76
C ASP A 19 5.85 20.92 -3.18
N ARG A 20 5.70 20.44 -1.94
CA ARG A 20 6.66 19.55 -1.27
C ARG A 20 6.78 18.19 -1.94
N LEU A 21 5.66 17.56 -2.31
CA LEU A 21 5.66 16.27 -3.00
C LEU A 21 6.38 16.37 -4.35
N LEU A 22 6.16 17.46 -5.08
CA LEU A 22 6.63 17.62 -6.46
C LEU A 22 8.04 18.22 -6.59
N ASP A 23 8.65 18.66 -5.50
CA ASP A 23 10.02 19.21 -5.51
C ASP A 23 11.07 18.08 -5.46
N PRO A 24 11.79 17.78 -6.57
CA PRO A 24 12.77 16.70 -6.61
C PRO A 24 14.05 17.02 -5.83
N THR A 25 14.21 18.25 -5.34
CA THR A 25 15.36 18.65 -4.51
C THR A 25 15.17 18.28 -3.04
N GLN A 26 13.95 17.91 -2.64
CA GLN A 26 13.63 17.52 -1.27
C GLN A 26 14.01 16.05 -1.02
N PRO A 27 14.41 15.69 0.21
CA PRO A 27 14.64 14.30 0.58
C PRO A 27 13.39 13.44 0.32
N ILE A 28 13.58 12.19 -0.11
CA ILE A 28 12.45 11.31 -0.42
C ILE A 28 11.53 11.13 0.79
N SER A 29 12.08 11.03 1.99
CA SER A 29 11.29 10.95 3.22
C SER A 29 10.43 12.19 3.51
N GLU A 30 10.82 13.39 3.08
CA GLU A 30 9.96 14.58 3.17
C GLU A 30 8.84 14.57 2.14
N ARG A 31 9.13 14.07 0.93
CA ARG A 31 8.14 13.91 -0.15
C ARG A 31 7.10 12.85 0.21
N PHE A 32 7.50 11.74 0.83
CA PHE A 32 6.61 10.70 1.36
C PHE A 32 5.67 11.23 2.45
N ARG A 33 6.18 12.04 3.39
CA ARG A 33 5.32 12.68 4.40
C ARG A 33 4.25 13.57 3.76
N ALA A 34 4.60 14.30 2.70
CA ALA A 34 3.64 15.09 1.94
C ALA A 34 2.62 14.19 1.22
N LEU A 35 3.09 13.13 0.56
CA LEU A 35 2.26 12.14 -0.13
C LEU A 35 1.19 11.56 0.79
N PHE A 36 1.59 11.03 1.95
CA PHE A 36 0.65 10.45 2.91
C PHE A 36 -0.38 11.45 3.44
N SER A 37 0.03 12.72 3.59
CA SER A 37 -0.89 13.79 3.98
C SER A 37 -1.91 14.05 2.86
N LEU A 38 -1.44 14.16 1.61
CA LEU A 38 -2.27 14.41 0.42
C LEU A 38 -3.28 13.29 0.17
N ARG A 39 -2.93 12.02 0.42
CA ARG A 39 -3.83 10.87 0.32
C ARG A 39 -5.14 11.05 1.10
N ASN A 40 -5.07 11.73 2.24
CA ASN A 40 -6.22 11.94 3.12
C ASN A 40 -6.99 13.24 2.81
N LEU A 41 -6.50 14.04 1.87
CA LEU A 41 -7.17 15.25 1.41
C LEU A 41 -8.06 14.94 0.20
N LYS A 42 -9.09 15.77 -0.01
CA LYS A 42 -10.01 15.65 -1.13
C LYS A 42 -9.81 16.80 -2.11
N GLY A 43 -10.15 16.54 -3.37
CA GLY A 43 -10.24 17.57 -4.38
C GLY A 43 -9.11 17.53 -5.40
N PRO A 44 -9.13 18.49 -6.35
CA PRO A 44 -8.30 18.41 -7.54
C PRO A 44 -6.81 18.62 -7.27
N ALA A 45 -6.41 19.47 -6.32
CA ALA A 45 -4.99 19.76 -6.14
C ALA A 45 -4.21 18.55 -5.57
N PRO A 46 -4.66 17.88 -4.49
CA PRO A 46 -4.00 16.67 -4.00
C PRO A 46 -3.95 15.58 -5.05
N ARG A 47 -5.07 15.32 -5.73
CA ARG A 47 -5.15 14.33 -6.81
C ARG A 47 -4.17 14.66 -7.94
N ASN A 48 -4.13 15.90 -8.42
CA ASN A 48 -3.25 16.29 -9.53
C ASN A 48 -1.77 16.24 -9.15
N ALA A 49 -1.42 16.50 -7.89
CA ALA A 49 -0.06 16.34 -7.40
C ALA A 49 0.34 14.85 -7.33
N LEU A 50 -0.54 13.98 -6.82
CA LEU A 50 -0.32 12.53 -6.82
C LEU A 50 -0.23 11.96 -8.24
N ILE A 51 -1.10 12.39 -9.16
CA ILE A 51 -1.02 12.02 -10.59
C ILE A 51 0.34 12.37 -11.18
N GLN A 52 0.87 13.57 -10.90
CA GLN A 52 2.22 13.93 -11.37
C GLN A 52 3.30 13.07 -10.71
N ALA A 53 3.17 12.75 -9.43
CA ALA A 53 4.12 11.90 -8.70
C ALA A 53 4.16 10.44 -9.20
N THR A 54 3.10 9.91 -9.84
CA THR A 54 3.14 8.58 -10.51
C THR A 54 4.19 8.47 -11.62
N ARG A 55 4.80 9.61 -12.02
CA ARG A 55 5.86 9.70 -13.03
C ARG A 55 7.21 10.10 -12.42
N ASP A 56 7.36 10.02 -11.10
CA ASP A 56 8.62 10.33 -10.45
C ASP A 56 9.75 9.37 -10.86
N SER A 57 10.99 9.87 -10.83
CA SER A 57 12.18 9.06 -11.08
C SER A 57 12.40 7.96 -10.03
N SER A 58 11.90 8.14 -8.81
CA SER A 58 11.84 7.10 -7.79
C SER A 58 10.64 6.20 -8.06
N ASN A 59 10.90 4.93 -8.39
CA ASN A 59 9.85 3.91 -8.49
C ASN A 59 9.11 3.74 -7.15
N LEU A 60 9.79 3.97 -6.02
CA LEU A 60 9.17 3.98 -4.70
C LEU A 60 8.11 5.08 -4.61
N LEU A 61 8.47 6.33 -4.89
CA LEU A 61 7.50 7.43 -4.82
C LEU A 61 6.38 7.28 -5.86
N ALA A 62 6.73 6.79 -7.06
CA ALA A 62 5.79 6.65 -8.16
C ALA A 62 4.70 5.60 -7.89
N HIS A 63 5.06 4.43 -7.35
CA HIS A 63 4.05 3.42 -7.00
C HIS A 63 3.22 3.89 -5.80
N GLU A 64 3.84 4.43 -4.74
CA GLU A 64 3.10 4.95 -3.57
C GLU A 64 2.08 6.05 -3.96
N ALA A 65 2.40 6.86 -4.97
CA ALA A 65 1.46 7.84 -5.49
C ALA A 65 0.25 7.19 -6.20
N ALA A 66 0.46 6.09 -6.92
CA ALA A 66 -0.63 5.31 -7.52
C ALA A 66 -1.47 4.62 -6.43
N PHE A 67 -0.84 4.05 -5.41
CA PHE A 67 -1.50 3.47 -4.24
C PHE A 67 -2.41 4.51 -3.58
N ALA A 68 -1.88 5.70 -3.28
CA ALA A 68 -2.63 6.79 -2.68
C ALA A 68 -3.86 7.20 -3.52
N LEU A 69 -3.74 7.26 -4.85
CA LEU A 69 -4.88 7.53 -5.73
C LEU A 69 -5.96 6.43 -5.65
N GLY A 70 -5.54 5.17 -5.54
CA GLY A 70 -6.44 4.03 -5.30
C GLY A 70 -7.18 4.14 -3.96
N GLN A 71 -6.44 4.44 -2.88
CA GLN A 71 -6.99 4.61 -1.53
C GLN A 71 -7.95 5.82 -1.44
N MET A 72 -7.72 6.87 -2.23
CA MET A 72 -8.64 8.02 -2.33
C MET A 72 -9.98 7.64 -3.00
N GLN A 73 -10.02 6.56 -3.78
CA GLN A 73 -11.16 6.12 -4.59
C GLN A 73 -11.75 7.25 -5.47
N ASP A 74 -10.90 8.16 -5.94
CA ASP A 74 -11.30 9.29 -6.78
C ASP A 74 -11.29 8.89 -8.26
N ALA A 75 -12.48 8.71 -8.83
CA ALA A 75 -12.64 8.31 -10.22
C ALA A 75 -12.02 9.29 -11.24
N GLU A 76 -11.79 10.56 -10.87
CA GLU A 76 -11.13 11.53 -11.75
C GLU A 76 -9.64 11.18 -11.98
N ALA A 77 -9.06 10.24 -11.21
CA ALA A 77 -7.71 9.74 -11.41
C ALA A 77 -7.59 8.64 -12.49
N ILE A 78 -8.71 8.01 -12.90
CA ILE A 78 -8.70 6.87 -13.83
C ILE A 78 -7.94 7.16 -15.13
N PRO A 79 -8.14 8.30 -15.83
CA PRO A 79 -7.42 8.55 -17.07
C PRO A 79 -5.89 8.58 -16.89
N ALA A 80 -5.40 9.05 -15.74
CA ALA A 80 -3.97 9.05 -15.45
C ALA A 80 -3.46 7.63 -15.12
N LEU A 81 -4.19 6.87 -14.30
CA LEU A 81 -3.86 5.49 -13.95
C LEU A 81 -3.84 4.58 -15.19
N GLU A 82 -4.75 4.79 -16.15
CA GLU A 82 -4.74 4.09 -17.44
C GLU A 82 -3.46 4.35 -18.23
N VAL A 83 -2.99 5.60 -18.26
CA VAL A 83 -1.74 5.96 -18.95
C VAL A 83 -0.53 5.35 -18.23
N VAL A 84 -0.55 5.23 -16.90
CA VAL A 84 0.51 4.54 -16.13
C VAL A 84 0.52 3.04 -16.42
N LEU A 85 -0.62 2.36 -16.34
CA LEU A 85 -0.73 0.92 -16.56
C LEU A 85 -0.30 0.50 -17.98
N ASN A 86 -0.59 1.31 -19.00
CA ASN A 86 -0.22 1.00 -20.39
C ASN A 86 1.23 1.38 -20.75
N ASP A 87 1.95 2.10 -19.89
CA ASP A 87 3.30 2.56 -20.20
C ASP A 87 4.36 1.54 -19.81
N LEU A 88 4.70 0.66 -20.77
CA LEU A 88 5.71 -0.38 -20.59
C LEU A 88 7.15 0.16 -20.34
N SER A 89 7.37 1.47 -20.41
CA SER A 89 8.66 2.08 -20.01
C SER A 89 8.77 2.29 -18.50
N LEU A 90 7.64 2.31 -17.77
CA LEU A 90 7.62 2.39 -16.31
C LEU A 90 8.00 1.06 -15.67
N HIS A 91 8.56 1.12 -14.46
CA HIS A 91 8.87 -0.07 -13.68
C HIS A 91 7.60 -0.89 -13.40
N PRO A 92 7.64 -2.24 -13.45
CA PRO A 92 6.48 -3.09 -13.17
C PRO A 92 5.76 -2.78 -11.85
N ILE A 93 6.52 -2.37 -10.83
CA ILE A 93 5.95 -1.96 -9.53
C ILE A 93 4.90 -0.85 -9.67
N VAL A 94 5.20 0.19 -10.45
CA VAL A 94 4.30 1.32 -10.66
C VAL A 94 3.07 0.90 -11.45
N ARG A 95 3.23 -0.05 -12.38
CA ARG A 95 2.12 -0.56 -13.21
C ARG A 95 1.19 -1.48 -12.42
N HIS A 96 1.70 -2.35 -11.56
CA HIS A 96 0.82 -3.17 -10.72
C HIS A 96 0.02 -2.26 -9.80
N GLU A 97 0.66 -1.24 -9.22
CA GLU A 97 0.00 -0.34 -8.29
C GLU A 97 -1.08 0.50 -8.98
N ALA A 98 -0.88 0.86 -10.25
CA ALA A 98 -1.93 1.46 -11.06
C ALA A 98 -3.11 0.50 -11.35
N ALA A 99 -2.84 -0.79 -11.61
CA ALA A 99 -3.88 -1.80 -11.77
C ALA A 99 -4.67 -2.02 -10.48
N GLU A 100 -3.99 -2.05 -9.34
CA GLU A 100 -4.62 -2.16 -8.02
C GLU A 100 -5.49 -0.94 -7.73
N ALA A 101 -4.97 0.27 -7.96
CA ALA A 101 -5.72 1.51 -7.79
C ALA A 101 -6.99 1.55 -8.64
N LEU A 102 -6.94 1.06 -9.89
CA LEU A 102 -8.12 0.92 -10.75
C LEU A 102 -9.15 -0.07 -10.18
N GLY A 103 -8.70 -1.15 -9.55
CA GLY A 103 -9.55 -2.10 -8.82
C GLY A 103 -10.13 -1.51 -7.52
N ALA A 104 -9.34 -0.72 -6.79
CA ALA A 104 -9.76 -0.02 -5.58
C ALA A 104 -10.84 1.04 -5.85
N ILE A 105 -10.71 1.77 -6.97
CA ILE A 105 -11.73 2.70 -7.46
C ILE A 105 -13.01 1.95 -7.88
N GLY A 106 -12.87 0.76 -8.46
CA GLY A 106 -13.98 -0.19 -8.57
C GLY A 106 -15.00 0.10 -9.67
N LEU A 107 -14.69 0.95 -10.66
CA LEU A 107 -15.63 1.25 -11.75
C LEU A 107 -15.57 0.21 -12.88
N GLU A 108 -16.73 -0.22 -13.38
CA GLU A 108 -16.85 -1.17 -14.50
C GLU A 108 -16.17 -0.69 -15.79
N SER A 109 -16.05 0.63 -15.97
CA SER A 109 -15.31 1.22 -17.09
C SER A 109 -13.84 0.80 -17.15
N ASN A 110 -13.28 0.32 -16.04
CA ASN A 110 -11.89 -0.13 -15.94
C ASN A 110 -11.71 -1.58 -16.46
N ILE A 111 -12.79 -2.36 -16.59
CA ILE A 111 -12.73 -3.79 -16.95
C ILE A 111 -12.03 -4.05 -18.30
N PRO A 112 -12.33 -3.33 -19.40
CA PRO A 112 -11.68 -3.59 -20.68
C PRO A 112 -10.17 -3.39 -20.62
N LEU A 113 -9.73 -2.34 -19.91
CA LEU A 113 -8.32 -2.02 -19.71
C LEU A 113 -7.61 -3.12 -18.89
N LEU A 114 -8.17 -3.49 -17.73
CA LEU A 114 -7.60 -4.53 -16.86
C LEU A 114 -7.53 -5.90 -17.57
N LYS A 115 -8.55 -6.25 -18.37
CA LYS A 115 -8.52 -7.48 -19.20
C LYS A 115 -7.42 -7.44 -20.25
N ASN A 116 -7.15 -6.27 -20.83
CA ASN A 116 -6.08 -6.11 -21.80
C ASN A 116 -4.71 -6.29 -21.13
N SER A 117 -4.47 -5.62 -20.01
CA SER A 117 -3.20 -5.74 -19.27
C SER A 117 -2.97 -7.12 -18.67
N LEU A 118 -4.04 -7.80 -18.22
CA LEU A 118 -3.98 -9.21 -17.78
C LEU A 118 -3.40 -10.13 -18.85
N VAL A 119 -3.62 -9.83 -20.14
CA VAL A 119 -3.14 -10.67 -21.26
C VAL A 119 -1.80 -10.17 -21.80
N LEU A 120 -1.61 -8.85 -21.88
CA LEU A 120 -0.51 -8.23 -22.63
C LEU A 120 0.67 -7.79 -21.78
N ASP A 121 0.50 -7.54 -20.47
CA ASP A 121 1.60 -7.04 -19.66
C ASP A 121 2.68 -8.13 -19.48
N PRO A 122 3.96 -7.84 -19.76
CA PRO A 122 5.03 -8.83 -19.65
C PRO A 122 5.31 -9.26 -18.20
N ALA A 123 5.03 -8.40 -17.21
CA ALA A 123 5.32 -8.65 -15.80
C ALA A 123 4.22 -9.51 -15.14
N PRO A 124 4.57 -10.66 -14.51
CA PRO A 124 3.61 -11.50 -13.80
C PRO A 124 2.81 -10.76 -12.73
N GLU A 125 3.46 -9.91 -11.94
CA GLU A 125 2.85 -9.14 -10.86
C GLU A 125 1.75 -8.20 -11.38
N VAL A 126 1.94 -7.56 -12.54
CA VAL A 126 0.91 -6.71 -13.13
C VAL A 126 -0.30 -7.54 -13.58
N ARG A 127 -0.06 -8.72 -14.18
CA ARG A 127 -1.13 -9.62 -14.61
C ARG A 127 -1.92 -10.16 -13.41
N GLU A 128 -1.22 -10.62 -12.38
CA GLU A 128 -1.82 -11.12 -11.13
C GLU A 128 -2.65 -10.02 -10.45
N THR A 129 -2.16 -8.77 -10.39
CA THR A 129 -2.94 -7.64 -9.87
C THR A 129 -4.17 -7.33 -10.74
N CYS A 130 -4.07 -7.41 -12.06
CA CYS A 130 -5.23 -7.23 -12.94
C CYS A 130 -6.31 -8.30 -12.69
N GLU A 131 -5.92 -9.55 -12.42
CA GLU A 131 -6.85 -10.62 -12.04
C GLU A 131 -7.59 -10.28 -10.74
N LEU A 132 -6.85 -9.84 -9.71
CA LEU A 132 -7.42 -9.42 -8.43
C LEU A 132 -8.39 -8.24 -8.60
N ALA A 133 -7.98 -7.20 -9.33
CA ALA A 133 -8.79 -6.01 -9.58
C ALA A 133 -10.09 -6.33 -10.33
N LEU A 134 -10.04 -7.24 -11.32
CA LEU A 134 -11.22 -7.68 -12.06
C LEU A 134 -12.22 -8.42 -11.17
N GLN A 135 -11.72 -9.35 -10.34
CA GLN A 135 -12.56 -10.11 -9.42
C GLN A 135 -13.21 -9.19 -8.38
N ARG A 136 -12.44 -8.23 -7.83
CA ARG A 136 -12.96 -7.21 -6.91
C ARG A 136 -14.09 -6.37 -7.53
N ILE A 137 -13.94 -5.92 -8.77
CA ILE A 137 -14.98 -5.15 -9.47
C ILE A 137 -16.27 -5.99 -9.65
N GLU A 138 -16.15 -7.27 -9.99
CA GLU A 138 -17.30 -8.16 -10.15
C GLU A 138 -18.04 -8.41 -8.82
N GLU A 139 -17.31 -8.49 -7.71
CA GLU A 139 -17.90 -8.62 -6.37
C GLU A 139 -18.66 -7.35 -5.95
N LEU A 140 -18.08 -6.17 -6.17
CA LEU A 140 -18.75 -4.88 -5.90
C LEU A 140 -20.07 -4.74 -6.68
N LYS A 141 -20.11 -5.26 -7.91
CA LYS A 141 -21.33 -5.30 -8.72
C LYS A 141 -22.37 -6.26 -8.16
N SER A 142 -21.94 -7.44 -7.72
CA SER A 142 -22.82 -8.47 -7.16
C SER A 142 -23.49 -7.96 -5.87
N ASP A 143 -22.74 -7.30 -4.99
CA ASP A 143 -23.24 -6.70 -3.74
C ASP A 143 -24.19 -5.51 -3.98
N GLY A 144 -23.98 -4.74 -5.05
CA GLY A 144 -24.83 -3.60 -5.40
C GLY A 144 -26.23 -3.97 -5.91
N SER A 145 -26.50 -5.25 -6.16
CA SER A 145 -27.68 -5.68 -6.94
C SER A 145 -28.88 -6.21 -6.15
N ASP A 146 -28.77 -6.64 -4.87
CA ASP A 146 -29.97 -7.18 -4.19
C ASP A 146 -30.03 -7.22 -2.64
N ASP A 147 -29.09 -6.68 -1.86
CA ASP A 147 -29.29 -6.61 -0.41
C ASP A 147 -28.52 -5.48 0.30
N LYS A 148 -29.24 -4.51 0.86
CA LYS A 148 -28.68 -3.45 1.73
C LYS A 148 -28.26 -3.97 3.11
N SER A 149 -28.12 -5.29 3.29
CA SER A 149 -27.75 -5.94 4.55
C SER A 149 -26.27 -6.33 4.65
N SER A 150 -25.54 -6.41 3.53
CA SER A 150 -24.09 -6.60 3.56
C SER A 150 -23.43 -5.24 3.78
N MET A 151 -23.37 -4.80 5.04
CA MET A 151 -22.33 -3.86 5.41
C MET A 151 -21.01 -4.58 5.16
N THR A 152 -20.35 -4.29 4.04
CA THR A 152 -18.94 -4.63 3.87
C THR A 152 -18.23 -4.08 5.10
N GLU A 153 -17.84 -4.97 6.01
CA GLU A 153 -17.14 -4.59 7.23
C GLU A 153 -15.91 -3.82 6.77
N LYS A 154 -15.88 -2.52 7.09
CA LYS A 154 -14.72 -1.69 6.77
C LYS A 154 -13.52 -2.35 7.41
N SER A 155 -12.46 -2.53 6.63
CA SER A 155 -11.20 -3.07 7.11
C SER A 155 -10.82 -2.37 8.42
N PRO A 156 -10.45 -3.11 9.49
CA PRO A 156 -10.00 -2.51 10.73
C PRO A 156 -8.71 -1.68 10.56
N PHE A 157 -8.05 -1.80 9.41
CA PHE A 157 -6.81 -1.11 9.06
C PHE A 157 -7.04 0.12 8.15
N LEU A 158 -8.30 0.51 7.91
CA LEU A 158 -8.68 1.70 7.14
C LEU A 158 -8.08 1.77 5.72
N SER A 159 -7.76 0.61 5.14
CA SER A 159 -7.30 0.44 3.76
C SER A 159 -8.41 -0.09 2.84
N VAL A 160 -8.31 0.23 1.56
CA VAL A 160 -9.05 -0.45 0.49
C VAL A 160 -8.24 -1.66 0.05
N ASP A 161 -8.62 -2.85 0.51
CA ASP A 161 -7.89 -4.08 0.23
C ASP A 161 -8.18 -4.62 -1.19
N PRO A 162 -7.21 -5.25 -1.89
CA PRO A 162 -7.40 -5.85 -3.22
C PRO A 162 -8.45 -6.95 -3.30
N ALA A 163 -8.74 -7.62 -2.18
CA ALA A 163 -9.76 -8.66 -2.09
C ALA A 163 -10.59 -8.50 -0.82
N ALA A 164 -11.87 -8.87 -0.88
CA ALA A 164 -12.69 -8.99 0.32
C ALA A 164 -12.15 -10.12 1.22
N PRO A 165 -12.14 -9.96 2.56
CA PRO A 165 -11.74 -11.04 3.46
C PRO A 165 -12.69 -12.22 3.33
N ALA A 166 -12.16 -13.44 3.42
CA ALA A 166 -12.97 -14.65 3.49
C ALA A 166 -13.92 -14.61 4.70
N SER A 167 -15.01 -15.37 4.63
CA SER A 167 -16.07 -15.38 5.65
C SER A 167 -15.51 -15.52 7.08
N SER A 168 -16.02 -14.67 7.99
CA SER A 168 -15.62 -14.59 9.40
C SER A 168 -15.86 -15.88 10.21
N HIS A 169 -16.60 -16.85 9.67
CA HIS A 169 -16.79 -18.17 10.27
C HIS A 169 -15.68 -19.18 9.94
N SER A 170 -14.75 -18.82 9.06
CA SER A 170 -13.63 -19.69 8.70
C SER A 170 -12.64 -19.81 9.86
N SER A 171 -12.23 -21.04 10.21
CA SER A 171 -11.19 -21.24 11.21
C SER A 171 -9.82 -20.81 10.67
N VAL A 172 -8.92 -20.40 11.57
CA VAL A 172 -7.52 -20.05 11.23
C VAL A 172 -6.84 -21.19 10.45
N ASP A 173 -7.05 -22.45 10.85
CA ASP A 173 -6.50 -23.63 10.15
C ASP A 173 -6.98 -23.72 8.70
N LYS A 174 -8.27 -23.44 8.44
CA LYS A 174 -8.82 -23.51 7.09
C LYS A 174 -8.32 -22.36 6.22
N LEU A 175 -8.23 -21.16 6.78
CA LEU A 175 -7.68 -19.99 6.10
C LEU A 175 -6.20 -20.22 5.75
N ARG A 176 -5.43 -20.78 6.69
CA ARG A 176 -4.04 -21.19 6.47
C ARG A 176 -3.91 -22.20 5.33
N GLU A 177 -4.76 -23.24 5.31
CA GLU A 177 -4.77 -24.23 4.23
C GLU A 177 -4.98 -23.57 2.86
N VAL A 178 -5.94 -22.64 2.75
CA VAL A 178 -6.22 -21.91 1.50
C VAL A 178 -5.04 -21.02 1.11
N LEU A 179 -4.49 -20.24 2.04
CA LEU A 179 -3.41 -19.29 1.77
C LEU A 179 -2.12 -19.99 1.28
N LEU A 180 -1.81 -21.17 1.82
CA LEU A 180 -0.60 -21.94 1.50
C LEU A 180 -0.76 -22.87 0.30
N ASP A 181 -1.96 -23.07 -0.23
CA ASP A 181 -2.23 -23.97 -1.35
C ASP A 181 -1.93 -23.27 -2.70
N GLU A 182 -0.79 -23.62 -3.30
CA GLU A 182 -0.36 -23.11 -4.62
C GLU A 182 -1.28 -23.51 -5.79
N ALA A 183 -2.24 -24.42 -5.58
CA ALA A 183 -3.26 -24.74 -6.57
C ALA A 183 -4.48 -23.81 -6.51
N ARG A 184 -4.62 -23.00 -5.45
CA ARG A 184 -5.71 -22.02 -5.30
C ARG A 184 -5.45 -20.77 -6.14
N GLY A 185 -6.53 -20.18 -6.63
CA GLY A 185 -6.48 -18.90 -7.33
C GLY A 185 -5.99 -17.76 -6.42
N MET A 186 -5.40 -16.72 -7.01
CA MET A 186 -4.79 -15.62 -6.25
C MET A 186 -5.82 -14.92 -5.37
N TYR A 187 -7.03 -14.70 -5.87
CA TYR A 187 -8.08 -14.03 -5.10
C TYR A 187 -8.49 -14.80 -3.84
N GLU A 188 -8.67 -16.12 -3.91
CA GLU A 188 -8.99 -16.96 -2.74
C GLU A 188 -7.89 -16.88 -1.67
N ARG A 189 -6.61 -16.85 -2.11
CA ARG A 189 -5.46 -16.72 -1.22
C ARG A 189 -5.42 -15.34 -0.56
N TYR A 190 -5.68 -14.27 -1.31
CA TYR A 190 -5.79 -12.91 -0.77
C TYR A 190 -6.95 -12.77 0.22
N SER A 191 -8.13 -13.31 -0.10
CA SER A 191 -9.26 -13.34 0.82
C SER A 191 -8.91 -14.06 2.13
N ALA A 192 -8.17 -15.17 2.06
CA ALA A 192 -7.69 -15.87 3.26
C ALA A 192 -6.66 -15.05 4.05
N LEU A 193 -5.72 -14.38 3.36
CA LEU A 193 -4.73 -13.49 3.96
C LEU A 193 -5.40 -12.36 4.75
N PHE A 194 -6.36 -11.64 4.16
CA PHE A 194 -7.05 -10.55 4.86
C PHE A 194 -7.96 -11.04 5.98
N ALA A 195 -8.57 -12.21 5.86
CA ALA A 195 -9.31 -12.82 6.96
C ALA A 195 -8.39 -13.18 8.14
N LEU A 196 -7.20 -13.73 7.87
CA LEU A 196 -6.19 -14.00 8.91
C LEU A 196 -5.69 -12.71 9.56
N ARG A 197 -5.43 -11.65 8.77
CA ARG A 197 -5.07 -10.32 9.28
C ARG A 197 -6.14 -9.80 10.23
N ASN A 198 -7.40 -9.85 9.81
CA ASN A 198 -8.53 -9.33 10.59
C ASN A 198 -8.80 -10.17 11.84
N HIS A 199 -8.49 -11.48 11.81
CA HIS A 199 -8.59 -12.35 12.97
C HIS A 199 -7.53 -12.01 14.03
N GLY A 200 -6.29 -11.77 13.60
CA GLY A 200 -5.15 -11.56 14.50
C GLY A 200 -4.83 -12.79 15.36
N GLY A 201 -4.02 -12.61 16.41
CA GLY A 201 -3.57 -13.72 17.26
C GLY A 201 -2.36 -14.47 16.71
N GLU A 202 -1.75 -15.29 17.56
CA GLU A 202 -0.46 -15.94 17.28
C GLU A 202 -0.55 -16.93 16.12
N GLU A 203 -1.61 -17.73 16.06
CA GLU A 203 -1.81 -18.74 15.02
C GLU A 203 -2.04 -18.11 13.64
N ALA A 204 -2.81 -17.01 13.59
CA ALA A 204 -3.06 -16.31 12.34
C ALA A 204 -1.79 -15.61 11.84
N VAL A 205 -1.05 -14.94 12.73
CA VAL A 205 0.25 -14.33 12.39
C VAL A 205 1.24 -15.39 11.91
N SER A 206 1.28 -16.57 12.55
CA SER A 206 2.12 -17.68 12.09
C SER A 206 1.72 -18.17 10.69
N ALA A 207 0.43 -18.26 10.37
CA ALA A 207 -0.04 -18.62 9.05
C ALA A 207 0.37 -17.62 7.97
N ILE A 208 0.30 -16.32 8.28
CA ILE A 208 0.72 -15.24 7.38
C ILE A 208 2.26 -15.28 7.19
N ILE A 209 3.04 -15.50 8.25
CA ILE A 209 4.50 -15.63 8.14
C ILE A 209 4.88 -16.80 7.23
N ASP A 210 4.22 -17.95 7.37
CA ASP A 210 4.52 -19.12 6.55
C ASP A 210 4.22 -18.91 5.06
N SER A 211 3.30 -18.00 4.70
CA SER A 211 3.00 -17.68 3.31
C SER A 211 4.05 -16.80 2.63
N LEU A 212 5.03 -16.27 3.35
CA LEU A 212 6.22 -15.65 2.75
C LEU A 212 7.06 -16.63 1.91
N GLY A 213 6.81 -17.94 2.02
CA GLY A 213 7.37 -18.97 1.14
C GLY A 213 6.65 -19.14 -0.21
N ALA A 214 5.63 -18.33 -0.52
CA ALA A 214 4.88 -18.43 -1.77
C ALA A 214 5.74 -18.16 -3.02
N LYS A 215 5.29 -18.69 -4.16
CA LYS A 215 6.00 -18.52 -5.44
C LYS A 215 5.83 -17.13 -6.05
N SER A 216 4.64 -16.54 -5.94
CA SER A 216 4.35 -15.22 -6.49
C SER A 216 5.05 -14.14 -5.68
N ALA A 217 5.77 -13.26 -6.38
CA ALA A 217 6.37 -12.07 -5.77
C ALA A 217 5.28 -11.11 -5.27
N LEU A 218 4.16 -10.98 -6.02
CA LEU A 218 3.03 -10.16 -5.66
C LEU A 218 2.41 -10.63 -4.33
N LEU A 219 2.15 -11.93 -4.17
CA LEU A 219 1.60 -12.45 -2.91
C LEU A 219 2.57 -12.26 -1.74
N LYS A 220 3.88 -12.49 -1.94
CA LYS A 220 4.87 -12.27 -0.86
C LYS A 220 4.96 -10.80 -0.44
N HIS A 221 4.87 -9.88 -1.41
CA HIS A 221 4.75 -8.45 -1.17
C HIS A 221 3.52 -8.15 -0.31
N GLU A 222 2.33 -8.60 -0.72
CA GLU A 222 1.10 -8.38 0.07
C GLU A 222 1.18 -8.95 1.48
N VAL A 223 1.78 -10.14 1.63
CA VAL A 223 2.00 -10.75 2.94
C VAL A 223 2.90 -9.88 3.81
N ALA A 224 3.98 -9.31 3.26
CA ALA A 224 4.83 -8.37 3.98
C ALA A 224 4.07 -7.09 4.37
N TYR A 225 3.28 -6.52 3.46
CA TYR A 225 2.42 -5.35 3.72
C TYR A 225 1.47 -5.63 4.90
N VAL A 226 0.76 -6.75 4.86
CA VAL A 226 -0.15 -7.20 5.92
C VAL A 226 0.57 -7.42 7.26
N LEU A 227 1.79 -7.97 7.26
CA LEU A 227 2.59 -8.12 8.48
C LEU A 227 3.02 -6.75 9.04
N GLY A 228 3.30 -5.78 8.16
CA GLY A 228 3.53 -4.39 8.52
C GLY A 228 2.31 -3.76 9.20
N GLN A 229 1.11 -3.95 8.64
CA GLN A 229 -0.15 -3.49 9.24
C GLN A 229 -0.40 -4.10 10.63
N LEU A 230 -0.03 -5.37 10.83
CA LEU A 230 -0.20 -6.06 12.12
C LEU A 230 0.82 -5.62 13.18
N GLN A 231 1.97 -5.08 12.77
CA GLN A 231 3.08 -4.67 13.64
C GLN A 231 3.50 -5.74 14.67
N ASN A 232 3.30 -7.02 14.36
CA ASN A 232 3.59 -8.11 15.27
C ASN A 232 5.06 -8.53 15.19
N LYS A 233 5.78 -8.39 16.30
CA LYS A 233 7.21 -8.71 16.41
C LYS A 233 7.58 -10.14 16.02
N ALA A 234 6.65 -11.11 16.04
CA ALA A 234 6.89 -12.46 15.57
C ALA A 234 7.34 -12.51 14.09
N ALA A 235 6.94 -11.51 13.28
CA ALA A 235 7.28 -11.42 11.87
C ALA A 235 8.71 -10.92 11.59
N SER A 236 9.33 -10.22 12.54
CA SER A 236 10.58 -9.47 12.34
C SER A 236 11.71 -10.35 11.78
N ALA A 237 11.85 -11.57 12.29
CA ALA A 237 12.88 -12.50 11.82
C ALA A 237 12.66 -12.92 10.35
N ALA A 238 11.42 -13.20 9.96
CA ALA A 238 11.08 -13.60 8.60
C ALA A 238 11.27 -12.44 7.61
N LEU A 239 10.75 -11.25 7.95
CA LEU A 239 10.92 -10.03 7.15
C LEU A 239 12.40 -9.63 7.01
N SER A 240 13.17 -9.77 8.09
CA SER A 240 14.62 -9.52 8.06
C SER A 240 15.37 -10.49 7.14
N ASN A 241 14.92 -11.75 7.04
CA ASN A 241 15.51 -12.71 6.10
C ASN A 241 15.21 -12.36 4.65
N ILE A 242 14.01 -11.83 4.37
CA ILE A 242 13.62 -11.32 3.05
C ILE A 242 14.47 -10.13 2.65
N LEU A 243 14.59 -9.11 3.51
CA LEU A 243 15.37 -7.90 3.22
C LEU A 243 16.84 -8.25 2.88
N ARG A 244 17.44 -9.20 3.60
CA ARG A 244 18.80 -9.68 3.36
C ARG A 244 18.97 -10.55 2.12
N ASN A 245 17.89 -11.08 1.55
CA ASN A 245 17.99 -11.97 0.40
C ASN A 245 18.16 -11.16 -0.89
N GLU A 246 19.40 -10.96 -1.32
CA GLU A 246 19.73 -10.26 -2.58
C GLU A 246 19.13 -10.90 -3.84
N THR A 247 18.73 -12.18 -3.76
CA THR A 247 18.08 -12.89 -4.88
C THR A 247 16.56 -12.79 -4.88
N GLU A 248 15.99 -12.21 -3.82
CA GLU A 248 14.55 -11.96 -3.73
C GLU A 248 14.14 -10.80 -4.64
N HIS A 249 12.90 -10.85 -5.13
CA HIS A 249 12.36 -9.79 -5.96
C HIS A 249 12.38 -8.44 -5.22
N PRO A 250 12.85 -7.34 -5.84
CA PRO A 250 12.91 -6.02 -5.21
C PRO A 250 11.59 -5.57 -4.58
N MET A 251 10.45 -5.92 -5.21
CA MET A 251 9.12 -5.62 -4.65
C MET A 251 8.91 -6.20 -3.25
N VAL A 252 9.34 -7.44 -3.03
CA VAL A 252 9.16 -8.12 -1.74
C VAL A 252 10.14 -7.56 -0.71
N ARG A 253 11.36 -7.18 -1.16
CA ARG A 253 12.39 -6.61 -0.30
C ARG A 253 12.03 -5.22 0.23
N HIS A 254 11.46 -4.34 -0.61
CA HIS A 254 11.03 -3.02 -0.14
C HIS A 254 9.88 -3.15 0.86
N GLU A 255 8.90 -4.01 0.58
CA GLU A 255 7.74 -4.16 1.45
C GLU A 255 8.13 -4.76 2.81
N ALA A 256 9.11 -5.67 2.80
CA ALA A 256 9.72 -6.14 4.04
C ALA A 256 10.43 -5.03 4.82
N ALA A 257 11.09 -4.08 4.15
CA ALA A 257 11.71 -2.94 4.81
C ALA A 257 10.66 -2.00 5.44
N GLU A 258 9.55 -1.73 4.76
CA GLU A 258 8.46 -0.91 5.30
C GLU A 258 7.74 -1.58 6.48
N ALA A 259 7.51 -2.89 6.38
CA ALA A 259 6.96 -3.69 7.46
C ALA A 259 7.87 -3.72 8.70
N LEU A 260 9.18 -3.87 8.52
CA LEU A 260 10.18 -3.77 9.59
C LEU A 260 10.20 -2.37 10.23
N GLY A 261 10.05 -1.33 9.40
CA GLY A 261 9.86 0.05 9.85
C GLY A 261 8.65 0.20 10.76
N SER A 262 7.53 -0.39 10.35
CA SER A 262 6.28 -0.38 11.12
C SER A 262 6.38 -1.18 12.43
N ILE A 263 7.11 -2.29 12.45
CA ILE A 263 7.34 -3.09 13.68
C ILE A 263 8.27 -2.37 14.68
N ALA A 264 9.26 -1.63 14.16
CA ALA A 264 10.07 -0.67 14.92
C ALA A 264 10.93 -1.23 16.08
N ASP A 265 11.22 -2.53 16.12
CA ASP A 265 12.11 -3.10 17.14
C ASP A 265 13.60 -2.83 16.85
N ASP A 266 14.45 -2.91 17.88
CA ASP A 266 15.88 -2.55 17.78
C ASP A 266 16.64 -3.32 16.68
N GLN A 267 16.31 -4.59 16.43
CA GLN A 267 16.98 -5.39 15.39
C GLN A 267 16.49 -4.97 14.00
N SER A 268 15.21 -4.69 13.86
CA SER A 268 14.60 -4.14 12.65
C SER A 268 15.23 -2.79 12.29
N VAL A 269 15.36 -1.88 13.24
CA VAL A 269 15.97 -0.55 13.03
C VAL A 269 17.43 -0.67 12.60
N ALA A 270 18.23 -1.48 13.30
CA ALA A 270 19.64 -1.68 12.93
C ALA A 270 19.80 -2.25 11.51
N LEU A 271 18.88 -3.14 11.10
CA LEU A 271 18.89 -3.69 9.74
C LEU A 271 18.50 -2.64 8.69
N LEU A 272 17.51 -1.80 8.96
CA LEU A 272 17.15 -0.70 8.05
C LEU A 272 18.30 0.29 7.87
N GLU A 273 19.06 0.60 8.94
CA GLU A 273 20.26 1.45 8.85
C GLU A 273 21.34 0.85 7.95
N GLU A 274 21.49 -0.48 7.98
CA GLU A 274 22.40 -1.22 7.08
C GLU A 274 21.93 -1.15 5.63
N PHE A 275 20.64 -1.41 5.38
CA PHE A 275 20.06 -1.50 4.04
C PHE A 275 19.64 -0.15 3.44
N ALA A 276 19.73 0.95 4.18
CA ALA A 276 19.62 2.31 3.63
C ALA A 276 20.71 2.64 2.58
N ARG A 277 21.70 1.76 2.40
CA ARG A 277 22.74 1.85 1.37
C ARG A 277 22.67 0.72 0.34
N ASP A 278 21.56 -0.03 0.31
CA ASP A 278 21.36 -1.12 -0.65
C ASP A 278 21.51 -0.59 -2.10
N PRO A 279 22.17 -1.34 -3.00
CA PRO A 279 22.34 -0.93 -4.39
C PRO A 279 21.00 -0.87 -5.15
N GLU A 280 19.97 -1.57 -4.70
CA GLU A 280 18.62 -1.49 -5.26
C GLU A 280 17.91 -0.23 -4.73
N PRO A 281 17.64 0.78 -5.58
CA PRO A 281 17.11 2.06 -5.11
C PRO A 281 15.79 1.96 -4.37
N ILE A 282 14.90 1.05 -4.77
CA ILE A 282 13.61 0.91 -4.07
C ILE A 282 13.78 0.39 -2.64
N VAL A 283 14.74 -0.50 -2.42
CA VAL A 283 15.03 -1.06 -1.09
C VAL A 283 15.68 -0.02 -0.18
N SER A 284 16.71 0.67 -0.68
CA SER A 284 17.41 1.71 0.10
C SER A 284 16.50 2.88 0.43
N GLN A 285 15.63 3.29 -0.49
CA GLN A 285 14.64 4.34 -0.27
C GLN A 285 13.57 3.93 0.75
N SER A 286 13.05 2.70 0.72
CA SER A 286 12.10 2.25 1.75
C SER A 286 12.74 2.24 3.13
N CYS A 287 14.00 1.83 3.24
CA CYS A 287 14.74 1.90 4.50
C CYS A 287 14.89 3.35 4.99
N GLU A 288 15.25 4.28 4.11
CA GLU A 288 15.34 5.72 4.43
C GLU A 288 13.99 6.27 4.92
N VAL A 289 12.91 5.99 4.20
CA VAL A 289 11.56 6.45 4.55
C VAL A 289 11.13 5.87 5.91
N ALA A 290 11.28 4.57 6.12
CA ALA A 290 10.96 3.89 7.37
C ALA A 290 11.71 4.48 8.58
N LEU A 291 13.03 4.66 8.48
CA LEU A 291 13.84 5.26 9.54
C LEU A 291 13.40 6.70 9.83
N SER A 292 13.16 7.49 8.79
CA SER A 292 12.74 8.88 8.90
C SER A 292 11.35 9.01 9.53
N MET A 293 10.44 8.07 9.29
CA MET A 293 9.14 8.00 9.96
C MET A 293 9.29 7.68 11.45
N LEU A 294 10.12 6.69 11.79
CA LEU A 294 10.41 6.33 13.18
C LEU A 294 11.05 7.48 13.98
N GLU A 295 12.01 8.18 13.39
CA GLU A 295 12.60 9.38 14.01
C GLU A 295 11.56 10.47 14.27
N PHE A 296 10.64 10.67 13.33
CA PHE A 296 9.58 11.67 13.44
C PHE A 296 8.62 11.33 14.58
N GLU A 297 8.17 10.08 14.68
CA GLU A 297 7.31 9.60 15.76
C GLU A 297 8.00 9.70 17.13
N ARG A 298 9.27 9.25 17.22
CA ARG A 298 10.07 9.33 18.46
C ARG A 298 10.32 10.77 18.90
N ALA A 299 10.35 11.73 17.98
CA ALA A 299 10.46 13.16 18.29
C ALA A 299 9.17 13.75 18.88
N GLY A 300 8.12 12.95 19.11
CA GLY A 300 6.82 13.40 19.63
C GLY A 300 6.04 14.24 18.63
N LYS A 301 6.49 14.29 17.36
CA LYS A 301 5.72 14.87 16.27
C LYS A 301 4.78 13.76 15.82
N SER A 302 3.59 13.70 16.42
CA SER A 302 2.61 12.71 16.00
C SER A 302 2.22 12.97 14.55
N PHE A 303 2.14 11.91 13.75
CA PHE A 303 1.50 11.92 12.44
C PHE A 303 0.09 12.52 12.58
N GLU A 304 -0.63 12.19 13.66
CA GLU A 304 -1.97 12.71 14.00
C GLU A 304 -2.02 14.23 14.23
N PHE A 305 -0.90 14.90 14.50
CA PHE A 305 -0.89 16.35 14.73
C PHE A 305 -1.17 17.16 13.46
N LEU A 306 -1.08 16.53 12.28
CA LEU A 306 -1.58 17.05 11.00
C LEU A 306 -3.02 16.58 10.67
N PHE A 307 -3.58 15.61 11.39
CA PHE A 307 -4.87 14.95 11.07
C PHE A 307 -6.04 15.25 12.03
N MET A 308 -5.83 15.92 13.18
CA MET A 308 -6.89 16.16 14.17
C MET A 308 -7.23 17.64 14.42
N GLN A 309 -7.56 18.41 13.38
CA GLN A 309 -8.51 19.52 13.56
C GLN A 309 -9.86 19.16 12.96
N THR A 310 -10.61 18.34 13.70
CA THR A 310 -12.08 18.46 13.66
C THR A 310 -12.41 19.90 14.10
N PRO A 311 -13.27 20.64 13.38
CA PRO A 311 -13.70 21.95 13.85
C PRO A 311 -14.32 21.78 15.23
N VAL A 312 -13.74 22.43 16.25
CA VAL A 312 -14.45 22.62 17.52
C VAL A 312 -15.61 23.54 17.20
N VAL A 313 -16.79 22.95 17.02
CA VAL A 313 -18.04 23.70 16.98
C VAL A 313 -18.28 24.20 18.41
N HIS A 314 -18.11 25.51 18.60
CA HIS A 314 -18.76 26.25 19.68
C HIS A 314 -19.93 27.02 19.11
#